data_AF-A0A1G8KBC9-F1
#
_entry.id   AF-A0A1G8KBC9-F1
#
_cell.length_a   1.000
_cell.length_b   1.000
_cell.length_c   1.000
_cell.angle_alpha   90.00
_cell.angle_beta   90.00
_cell.angle_gamma   90.00
#
_symmetry.space_group_name_H-M   'P 1'
#
loop_
_entity.id
_entity.type
_entity.pdbx_description
1 polymer ?
#
loop_
_entity_poly.entity_id
_entity_poly.type
_entity_poly.pdbx_seq_one_letter_code
_entity_poly.pdbx_strand_id
1 'polypeptide(L)'
;MILTEKTMIPLAFRDRPEWPEKVSPPSISYAIARYETKNGRAPQPILRGRVLGTPEIDLNDYACRAEIDWIELRLETQSHHQARNMQPTITKMLEEMGSSSTVFVQGPNREKRHIGDQFILKFQAPKPKELPTLMAAVCAKYAPQAALLGLPIAGIEVSVDFYVKSSRHFAPHETRLRRWQMVDILRRHLRPDSILTDTARGYPRFYGGKYGGGGSTYFVDTTQADLSAALVLQAAKLGLEQEALVPLDIKKHAQPEIDSTAYIGPRDFYVMLRTMNKITDRRNPATETAVELSPNERRARLEVTLQGASNEIGAHAEMGLATLGDLGQSRFKPIRRLCFEFFLPTFGGASLEEELGFRIRATERDVFAKSGVYGLDRFHRSVAAVQLAQYQRKTRKSKPSNLGKKGRLVSWSEMNEKIDRALKKLDRDWAKSGL
;
A
#
# COMPACT_ATOMS: atom_id res chain seq x y z
N MET A 1 8.73 38.34 0.91
CA MET A 1 8.97 37.05 0.22
C MET A 1 9.43 36.06 1.29
N ILE A 2 8.57 35.15 1.75
CA ILE A 2 8.94 34.20 2.80
C ILE A 2 9.74 33.07 2.14
N LEU A 3 11.05 33.01 2.40
CA LEU A 3 11.91 31.93 1.94
C LEU A 3 11.41 30.62 2.56
N THR A 4 10.77 29.78 1.75
CA THR A 4 10.37 28.43 2.16
C THR A 4 11.60 27.55 2.11
N GLU A 5 11.99 26.98 3.25
CA GLU A 5 13.09 26.02 3.31
C GLU A 5 12.74 24.80 2.43
N LYS A 6 13.72 24.27 1.70
CA LYS A 6 13.54 23.08 0.87
C LYS A 6 14.42 21.94 1.37
N THR A 7 13.87 20.74 1.37
CA THR A 7 14.64 19.51 1.62
C THR A 7 14.54 18.59 0.41
N MET A 8 15.68 18.13 -0.09
CA MET A 8 15.74 17.19 -1.21
C MET A 8 16.00 15.78 -0.68
N ILE A 9 15.19 14.82 -1.10
CA ILE A 9 15.36 13.41 -0.75
C ILE A 9 15.73 12.65 -2.04
N PRO A 10 16.95 12.11 -2.14
CA PRO A 10 17.35 11.28 -3.28
C PRO A 10 16.48 10.03 -3.39
N LEU A 11 16.19 9.63 -4.63
CA LEU A 11 15.55 8.33 -4.88
C LEU A 11 16.63 7.23 -4.81
N ALA A 12 16.33 6.17 -4.06
CA ALA A 12 17.19 4.98 -3.99
C ALA A 12 16.86 4.03 -5.14
N PHE A 13 17.89 3.45 -5.76
CA PHE A 13 17.77 2.43 -6.79
C PHE A 13 18.76 1.32 -6.45
N ARG A 14 18.41 0.07 -6.78
CA ARG A 14 19.39 -1.02 -6.71
C ARG A 14 20.40 -0.89 -7.83
N ASP A 15 19.90 -0.85 -9.05
CA ASP A 15 20.70 -0.68 -10.24
C ASP A 15 20.71 0.80 -10.62
N ARG A 16 21.89 1.32 -10.97
CA ARG A 16 22.00 2.72 -11.41
C ARG A 16 21.05 2.95 -12.60
N PRO A 17 20.05 3.83 -12.48
CA PRO A 17 19.11 4.03 -13.57
C PRO A 17 19.78 4.75 -14.73
N GLU A 18 19.30 4.50 -15.94
CA GLU A 18 19.67 5.30 -17.11
C GLU A 18 19.17 6.75 -16.91
N TRP A 19 20.12 7.67 -16.70
CA TRP A 19 19.85 9.06 -16.35
C TRP A 19 20.84 10.01 -17.05
N PRO A 20 20.38 11.15 -17.61
CA PRO A 20 21.27 12.10 -18.25
C PRO A 20 22.31 12.68 -17.28
N GLU A 21 23.59 12.66 -17.67
CA GLU A 21 24.70 13.10 -16.80
C GLU A 21 24.63 14.56 -16.37
N LYS A 22 24.04 15.43 -17.21
CA LYS A 22 23.92 16.87 -16.96
C LYS A 22 22.68 17.25 -16.14
N VAL A 23 21.86 16.28 -15.73
CA VAL A 23 20.64 16.52 -14.96
C VAL A 23 20.86 16.05 -13.52
N SER A 24 20.41 16.85 -12.55
CA SER A 24 20.46 16.50 -11.13
C SER A 24 19.94 15.08 -10.88
N PRO A 25 20.55 14.32 -9.94
CA PRO A 25 20.10 12.97 -9.63
C PRO A 25 18.60 12.90 -9.30
N PRO A 26 17.91 11.81 -9.66
CA PRO A 26 16.50 11.64 -9.36
C PRO A 26 16.22 11.81 -7.86
N SER A 27 15.32 12.73 -7.52
CA SER A 27 15.00 13.12 -6.15
C SER A 27 13.59 13.69 -6.05
N ILE A 28 13.07 13.82 -4.83
CA ILE A 28 11.84 14.57 -4.53
C ILE A 28 12.20 15.77 -3.67
N SER A 29 11.69 16.94 -4.06
CA SER A 29 11.79 18.14 -3.23
C SER A 29 10.60 18.23 -2.28
N TYR A 30 10.86 18.71 -1.07
CA TYR A 30 9.86 19.01 -0.06
C TYR A 30 9.94 20.48 0.32
N ALA A 31 8.83 21.19 0.17
CA ALA A 31 8.63 22.51 0.76
C ALA A 31 8.38 22.36 2.25
N ILE A 32 9.18 23.04 3.07
CA ILE A 32 9.07 23.05 4.53
C ILE A 32 8.50 24.41 4.96
N ALA A 33 7.31 24.38 5.54
CA ALA A 33 6.62 25.57 6.03
C ALA A 33 6.08 25.35 7.44
N ARG A 34 5.83 26.43 8.19
CA ARG A 34 5.18 26.32 9.50
C ARG A 34 3.82 25.64 9.34
N TYR A 35 3.51 24.69 10.24
CA TYR A 35 2.19 24.08 10.23
C TYR A 35 1.14 25.12 10.65
N GLU A 36 0.20 25.37 9.75
CA GLU A 36 -0.96 26.21 9.98
C GLU A 36 -2.22 25.39 9.75
N THR A 37 -3.22 25.66 10.57
CA THR A 37 -4.54 25.07 10.42
C THR A 37 -5.32 25.78 9.33
N LYS A 38 -6.17 25.02 8.64
CA LYS A 38 -7.14 25.62 7.73
C LYS A 38 -8.26 26.28 8.56
N ASN A 39 -8.80 27.39 8.04
CA ASN A 39 -10.01 28.06 8.56
C ASN A 39 -9.86 28.65 9.98
N GLY A 40 -8.67 29.14 10.35
CA GLY A 40 -8.46 29.91 11.59
C GLY A 40 -8.61 29.13 12.90
N ARG A 41 -8.71 27.80 12.86
CA ARG A 41 -8.79 26.97 14.08
C ARG A 41 -7.47 26.99 14.83
N ALA A 42 -7.45 26.86 16.16
CA ALA A 42 -6.18 26.69 16.87
C ALA A 42 -5.48 25.37 16.45
N PRO A 43 -4.14 25.35 16.23
CA PRO A 43 -3.40 24.12 16.02
C PRO A 43 -3.60 23.13 17.17
N GLN A 44 -3.75 21.84 16.83
CA GLN A 44 -3.79 20.78 17.83
C GLN A 44 -2.52 20.84 18.70
N PRO A 45 -2.60 20.59 20.03
CA PRO A 45 -1.44 20.71 20.92
C PRO A 45 -0.21 19.94 20.43
N ILE A 46 -0.39 18.72 19.91
CA ILE A 46 0.70 17.86 19.40
C ILE A 46 1.36 18.36 18.11
N LEU A 47 0.75 19.32 17.41
CA LEU A 47 1.26 19.93 16.18
C LEU A 47 1.74 21.37 16.38
N ARG A 48 1.59 21.92 17.59
CA ARG A 48 1.97 23.31 17.88
C ARG A 48 3.48 23.50 17.69
N GLY A 49 3.85 24.53 16.92
CA GLY A 49 5.25 24.89 16.67
C GLY A 49 6.00 23.94 15.73
N ARG A 50 5.31 22.98 15.11
CA ARG A 50 5.91 22.08 14.12
C ARG A 50 5.89 22.71 12.73
N VAL A 51 6.78 22.24 11.87
CA VAL A 51 6.79 22.52 10.43
C VAL A 51 6.21 21.34 9.67
N LEU A 52 5.56 21.58 8.54
CA LEU A 52 4.97 20.59 7.64
C LEU A 52 5.88 20.42 6.43
N GLY A 53 6.19 19.16 6.08
CA GLY A 53 6.88 18.84 4.83
C GLY A 53 5.87 18.46 3.75
N THR A 54 5.81 19.23 2.66
CA THR A 54 4.91 18.97 1.53
C THR A 54 5.72 18.64 0.28
N PRO A 55 5.53 17.48 -0.38
CA PRO A 55 6.26 17.16 -1.58
C PRO A 55 5.88 18.14 -2.71
N GLU A 56 6.87 18.66 -3.42
CA GLU A 56 6.67 19.52 -4.59
C GLU A 56 6.31 18.67 -5.81
N ILE A 57 5.06 18.21 -5.86
CA ILE A 57 4.51 17.49 -7.01
C ILE A 57 3.17 18.08 -7.45
N ASP A 58 2.96 18.14 -8.77
CA ASP A 58 1.63 18.41 -9.31
C ASP A 58 0.88 17.09 -9.50
N LEU A 59 -0.07 16.80 -8.60
CA LEU A 59 -0.94 15.64 -8.73
C LEU A 59 -1.76 15.67 -10.04
N ASN A 60 -1.93 16.82 -10.70
CA ASN A 60 -2.64 16.92 -11.97
C ASN A 60 -1.82 16.41 -13.17
N ASP A 61 -0.52 16.19 -13.01
CA ASP A 61 0.32 15.51 -14.01
C ASP A 61 0.00 14.02 -14.13
N TYR A 62 -0.79 13.48 -13.21
CA TYR A 62 -1.12 12.06 -13.16
C TYR A 62 -2.59 11.78 -13.46
N ALA A 63 -2.85 10.80 -14.31
CA ALA A 63 -4.13 10.11 -14.37
C ALA A 63 -4.15 9.03 -13.30
N CYS A 64 -5.16 9.06 -12.41
CA CYS A 64 -5.35 8.06 -11.37
C CYS A 64 -6.54 7.18 -11.73
N ARG A 65 -6.33 5.86 -11.75
CA ARG A 65 -7.35 4.86 -12.11
C ARG A 65 -7.39 3.79 -11.05
N ALA A 66 -8.58 3.30 -10.71
CA ALA A 66 -8.75 2.15 -9.82
C ALA A 66 -9.40 1.01 -10.61
N GLU A 67 -8.92 -0.21 -10.42
CA GLU A 67 -9.31 -1.39 -11.18
C GLU A 67 -9.29 -2.63 -10.28
N ILE A 68 -10.16 -3.62 -10.56
CA ILE A 68 -10.03 -4.95 -9.96
C ILE A 68 -8.98 -5.70 -10.79
N ASP A 69 -7.82 -6.01 -10.20
CA ASP A 69 -6.75 -6.73 -10.90
C ASP A 69 -7.09 -8.22 -11.00
N TRP A 70 -7.72 -8.79 -9.97
CA TRP A 70 -8.33 -10.11 -10.04
C TRP A 70 -9.45 -10.28 -9.00
N ILE A 71 -10.35 -11.24 -9.25
CA ILE A 71 -11.38 -11.68 -8.31
C ILE A 71 -11.47 -13.21 -8.30
N GLU A 72 -11.70 -13.79 -7.12
CA GLU A 72 -11.92 -15.21 -6.89
C GLU A 72 -13.37 -15.41 -6.45
N LEU A 73 -14.13 -16.22 -7.19
CA LEU A 73 -15.51 -16.60 -6.87
C LEU A 73 -15.58 -18.07 -6.49
N ARG A 74 -16.35 -18.40 -5.45
CA ARG A 74 -16.66 -19.79 -5.08
C ARG A 74 -17.82 -20.29 -5.92
N LEU A 75 -17.68 -21.51 -6.43
CA LEU A 75 -18.72 -22.21 -7.17
C LEU A 75 -18.87 -23.62 -6.61
N GLU A 76 -20.08 -23.97 -6.21
CA GLU A 76 -20.47 -25.33 -5.84
C GLU A 76 -21.30 -25.93 -6.98
N THR A 77 -20.88 -27.08 -7.49
CA THR A 77 -21.47 -27.73 -8.66
C THR A 77 -22.31 -28.92 -8.24
N GLN A 78 -23.31 -29.29 -9.06
CA GLN A 78 -24.23 -30.40 -8.72
C GLN A 78 -23.58 -31.78 -8.79
N SER A 79 -22.48 -31.89 -9.55
CA SER A 79 -21.76 -33.14 -9.76
C SER A 79 -20.26 -32.91 -9.66
N HIS A 80 -19.50 -34.00 -9.51
CA HIS A 80 -18.06 -33.90 -9.47
C HIS A 80 -17.51 -33.51 -10.85
N HIS A 81 -16.68 -32.48 -10.87
CA HIS A 81 -15.93 -32.06 -12.05
C HIS A 81 -14.43 -32.09 -11.78
N GLN A 82 -13.66 -31.87 -12.84
CA GLN A 82 -12.22 -31.72 -12.74
C GLN A 82 -11.87 -30.29 -13.16
N ALA A 83 -11.11 -29.58 -12.33
CA ALA A 83 -10.70 -28.20 -12.61
C ALA A 83 -10.04 -28.06 -14.00
N ARG A 84 -9.26 -29.07 -14.40
CA ARG A 84 -8.60 -29.14 -15.72
C ARG A 84 -9.57 -29.18 -16.92
N ASN A 85 -10.81 -29.64 -16.73
CA ASN A 85 -11.83 -29.72 -17.78
C ASN A 85 -12.75 -28.49 -17.76
N MET A 86 -13.00 -27.94 -16.56
CA MET A 86 -13.78 -26.71 -16.41
C MET A 86 -13.04 -25.52 -17.00
N GLN A 87 -11.73 -25.37 -16.73
CA GLN A 87 -10.98 -24.20 -17.16
C GLN A 87 -11.02 -23.97 -18.68
N PRO A 88 -10.69 -24.94 -19.57
CA PRO A 88 -10.78 -24.73 -21.02
C PRO A 88 -12.20 -24.38 -21.49
N THR A 89 -13.22 -24.93 -20.83
CA THR A 89 -14.62 -24.63 -21.15
C THR A 89 -14.95 -23.17 -20.85
N ILE A 90 -14.57 -22.68 -19.66
CA ILE A 90 -14.83 -21.30 -19.25
C ILE A 90 -13.95 -20.31 -20.04
N THR A 91 -12.71 -20.70 -20.37
CA THR A 91 -11.85 -19.94 -21.29
C THR A 91 -12.50 -19.78 -22.66
N LYS A 92 -13.07 -20.85 -23.23
CA LYS A 92 -13.80 -20.76 -24.50
C LYS A 92 -15.00 -19.81 -24.42
N MET A 93 -15.74 -19.82 -23.31
CA MET A 93 -16.84 -18.86 -23.10
C MET A 93 -16.33 -17.41 -23.08
N LEU A 94 -15.18 -17.14 -22.45
CA LEU A 94 -14.53 -15.82 -22.47
C LEU A 94 -14.11 -15.40 -23.88
N GLU A 95 -13.52 -16.33 -24.66
CA GLU A 95 -13.11 -16.10 -26.05
C GLU A 95 -14.29 -15.79 -26.97
N GLU A 96 -15.39 -16.56 -26.83
CA GLU A 96 -16.64 -16.33 -27.57
C GLU A 96 -17.28 -14.97 -27.27
N MET A 97 -17.05 -14.43 -26.07
CA MET A 97 -17.45 -13.07 -25.69
C MET A 97 -16.47 -11.98 -26.15
N GLY A 98 -15.33 -12.35 -26.73
CA GLY A 98 -14.25 -11.41 -27.10
C GLY A 98 -13.55 -10.79 -25.89
N SER A 99 -13.61 -11.43 -24.71
CA SER A 99 -13.01 -10.91 -23.49
C SER A 99 -11.50 -11.04 -23.51
N SER A 100 -10.80 -10.02 -22.98
CA SER A 100 -9.36 -10.09 -22.69
C SER A 100 -9.05 -10.68 -21.31
N SER A 101 -10.08 -11.02 -20.53
CA SER A 101 -9.93 -11.59 -19.19
C SER A 101 -9.45 -13.04 -19.29
N THR A 102 -8.79 -13.53 -18.24
CA THR A 102 -8.38 -14.95 -18.15
C THR A 102 -8.90 -15.57 -16.88
N VAL A 103 -9.23 -16.86 -16.93
CA VAL A 103 -9.72 -17.63 -15.78
C VAL A 103 -8.74 -18.73 -15.37
N PHE A 104 -8.59 -18.93 -14.07
CA PHE A 104 -8.00 -20.13 -13.48
C PHE A 104 -9.03 -20.85 -12.62
N VAL A 105 -9.10 -22.17 -12.73
CA VAL A 105 -10.00 -23.00 -11.92
C VAL A 105 -9.17 -23.81 -10.94
N GLN A 106 -9.50 -23.70 -9.66
CA GLN A 106 -8.79 -24.34 -8.55
C GLN A 106 -9.79 -25.01 -7.61
N GLY A 107 -9.31 -25.89 -6.72
CA GLY A 107 -10.13 -26.43 -5.64
C GLY A 107 -10.41 -25.42 -4.52
N PRO A 108 -11.18 -25.80 -3.49
CA PRO A 108 -11.61 -24.90 -2.42
C PRO A 108 -10.46 -24.35 -1.56
N ASN A 109 -9.30 -25.01 -1.58
CA ASN A 109 -8.07 -24.60 -0.90
C ASN A 109 -7.00 -24.09 -1.89
N ARG A 110 -7.41 -23.64 -3.09
CA ARG A 110 -6.55 -23.14 -4.18
C ARG A 110 -5.60 -24.18 -4.77
N GLU A 111 -5.88 -25.46 -4.60
CA GLU A 111 -5.12 -26.55 -5.19
C GLU A 111 -5.35 -26.66 -6.71
N LYS A 112 -4.29 -27.03 -7.43
CA LYS A 112 -4.34 -27.26 -8.88
C LYS A 112 -4.87 -28.65 -9.17
N ARG A 113 -5.53 -28.84 -10.32
CA ARG A 113 -6.04 -30.15 -10.80
C ARG A 113 -7.03 -30.82 -9.85
N HIS A 114 -7.75 -30.03 -9.05
CA HIS A 114 -8.79 -30.51 -8.13
C HIS A 114 -9.86 -31.35 -8.86
N ILE A 115 -10.37 -32.37 -8.17
CA ILE A 115 -11.53 -33.17 -8.55
C ILE A 115 -12.50 -33.14 -7.37
N GLY A 116 -13.71 -32.67 -7.61
CA GLY A 116 -14.73 -32.48 -6.57
C GLY A 116 -15.89 -31.66 -7.08
N ASP A 117 -16.69 -31.15 -6.17
CA ASP A 117 -17.88 -30.32 -6.40
C ASP A 117 -17.69 -28.85 -6.00
N GLN A 118 -16.61 -28.51 -5.31
CA GLN A 118 -16.31 -27.14 -4.89
C GLN A 118 -15.12 -26.57 -5.65
N PHE A 119 -15.27 -25.37 -6.19
CA PHE A 119 -14.24 -24.72 -7.01
C PHE A 119 -14.07 -23.24 -6.65
N ILE A 120 -12.86 -22.74 -6.88
CA ILE A 120 -12.56 -21.31 -6.94
C ILE A 120 -12.26 -20.95 -8.40
N LEU A 121 -13.01 -19.99 -8.92
CA LEU A 121 -12.81 -19.37 -10.23
C LEU A 121 -12.09 -18.04 -10.05
N LYS A 122 -10.83 -17.97 -10.46
CA LYS A 122 -10.02 -16.75 -10.40
C LYS A 122 -10.01 -16.05 -11.76
N PHE A 123 -10.66 -14.90 -11.84
CA PHE A 123 -10.66 -14.05 -13.03
C PHE A 123 -9.62 -12.94 -12.91
N GLN A 124 -8.79 -12.77 -13.95
CA GLN A 124 -7.80 -11.70 -14.06
C GLN A 124 -8.35 -10.55 -14.91
N ALA A 125 -8.15 -9.32 -14.44
CA ALA A 125 -8.62 -8.07 -15.00
C ALA A 125 -10.11 -8.08 -15.40
N PRO A 126 -11.02 -8.60 -14.54
CA PRO A 126 -12.42 -8.79 -14.89
C PRO A 126 -13.08 -7.47 -15.29
N LYS A 127 -13.94 -7.52 -16.32
CA LYS A 127 -14.69 -6.35 -16.78
C LYS A 127 -16.11 -6.34 -16.22
N PRO A 128 -16.62 -5.18 -15.76
CA PRO A 128 -17.94 -5.08 -15.17
C PRO A 128 -19.07 -5.71 -16.00
N LYS A 129 -19.11 -5.47 -17.31
CA LYS A 129 -20.20 -5.98 -18.17
C LYS A 129 -20.04 -7.45 -18.56
N GLU A 130 -18.82 -7.99 -18.51
CA GLU A 130 -18.54 -9.34 -18.99
C GLU A 130 -18.71 -10.38 -17.88
N LEU A 131 -18.26 -10.06 -16.66
CA LEU A 131 -18.26 -11.00 -15.55
C LEU A 131 -19.66 -11.54 -15.21
N PRO A 132 -20.73 -10.73 -15.12
CA PRO A 132 -22.07 -11.24 -14.79
C PRO A 132 -22.63 -12.17 -15.87
N THR A 133 -22.47 -11.78 -17.14
CA THR A 133 -22.90 -12.58 -18.29
C THR A 133 -22.17 -13.92 -18.34
N LEU A 134 -20.85 -13.91 -18.14
CA LEU A 134 -20.05 -15.13 -18.06
C LEU A 134 -20.49 -16.01 -16.90
N MET A 135 -20.65 -15.43 -15.71
CA MET A 135 -21.03 -16.20 -14.52
C MET A 135 -22.44 -16.77 -14.63
N ALA A 136 -23.37 -16.09 -15.29
CA ALA A 136 -24.68 -16.66 -15.61
C ALA A 136 -24.55 -17.93 -16.48
N ALA A 137 -23.71 -17.90 -17.52
CA ALA A 137 -23.46 -19.06 -18.38
C ALA A 137 -22.74 -20.21 -17.64
N VAL A 138 -21.78 -19.87 -16.76
CA VAL A 138 -21.08 -20.84 -15.91
C VAL A 138 -22.05 -21.51 -14.93
N CYS A 139 -22.89 -20.73 -14.24
CA CYS A 139 -23.92 -21.26 -13.34
C CYS A 139 -24.91 -22.13 -14.09
N ALA A 140 -25.45 -21.69 -15.23
CA ALA A 140 -26.38 -22.50 -16.03
C ALA A 140 -25.79 -23.87 -16.40
N LYS A 141 -24.48 -23.94 -16.66
CA LYS A 141 -23.80 -25.18 -17.04
C LYS A 141 -23.44 -26.09 -15.85
N TYR A 142 -22.92 -25.53 -14.76
CA TYR A 142 -22.28 -26.30 -13.69
C TYR A 142 -23.05 -26.27 -12.36
N ALA A 143 -23.85 -25.23 -12.13
CA ALA A 143 -24.54 -24.97 -10.88
C ALA A 143 -25.89 -24.28 -11.12
N PRO A 144 -26.84 -24.92 -11.83
CA PRO A 144 -28.07 -24.25 -12.29
C PRO A 144 -29.00 -23.80 -11.16
N GLN A 145 -28.77 -24.30 -9.93
CA GLN A 145 -29.50 -23.90 -8.72
C GLN A 145 -28.80 -22.77 -7.95
N ALA A 146 -27.58 -22.38 -8.34
CA ALA A 146 -26.85 -21.30 -7.67
C ALA A 146 -27.48 -19.95 -8.01
N ALA A 147 -27.75 -19.14 -6.97
CA ALA A 147 -28.12 -17.75 -7.15
C ALA A 147 -26.91 -16.94 -7.62
N LEU A 148 -26.94 -16.43 -8.86
CA LEU A 148 -25.82 -15.69 -9.47
C LEU A 148 -25.26 -14.58 -8.57
N LEU A 149 -26.14 -13.72 -8.06
CA LEU A 149 -25.74 -12.60 -7.19
C LEU A 149 -25.23 -13.08 -5.82
N GLY A 150 -25.64 -14.27 -5.39
CA GLY A 150 -25.23 -14.88 -4.12
C GLY A 150 -23.91 -15.65 -4.20
N LEU A 151 -23.24 -15.70 -5.36
CA LEU A 151 -21.96 -16.38 -5.49
C LEU A 151 -20.91 -15.76 -4.56
N PRO A 152 -20.33 -16.51 -3.61
CA PRO A 152 -19.40 -15.95 -2.64
C PRO A 152 -18.09 -15.51 -3.30
N ILE A 153 -17.56 -14.36 -2.88
CA ILE A 153 -16.19 -13.95 -3.18
C ILE A 153 -15.26 -14.69 -2.21
N ALA A 154 -14.20 -15.32 -2.73
CA ALA A 154 -13.14 -15.93 -1.90
C ALA A 154 -11.94 -14.98 -1.71
N GLY A 155 -11.80 -14.03 -2.62
CA GLY A 155 -10.77 -13.01 -2.57
C GLY A 155 -10.87 -12.04 -3.74
N ILE A 156 -10.26 -10.88 -3.58
CA ILE A 156 -10.25 -9.82 -4.58
C ILE A 156 -8.97 -9.01 -4.43
N GLU A 157 -8.42 -8.54 -5.54
CA GLU A 157 -7.36 -7.54 -5.53
C GLU A 157 -7.81 -6.27 -6.25
N VAL A 158 -7.69 -5.15 -5.53
CA VAL A 158 -8.00 -3.82 -6.05
C VAL A 158 -6.69 -3.07 -6.21
N SER A 159 -6.47 -2.52 -7.40
CA SER A 159 -5.32 -1.70 -7.74
C SER A 159 -5.72 -0.25 -7.92
N VAL A 160 -4.81 0.66 -7.58
CA VAL A 160 -4.86 2.09 -7.88
C VAL A 160 -3.57 2.47 -8.61
N ASP A 161 -3.73 2.85 -9.87
CA ASP A 161 -2.65 3.18 -10.79
C ASP A 161 -2.51 4.68 -10.99
N PHE A 162 -1.27 5.14 -11.02
CA PHE A 162 -0.89 6.50 -11.37
C PHE A 162 -0.05 6.49 -12.65
N TYR A 163 -0.66 6.94 -13.73
CA TYR A 163 -0.03 7.13 -15.03
C TYR A 163 0.39 8.59 -15.18
N VAL A 164 1.60 8.84 -15.65
CA VAL A 164 1.98 10.19 -16.09
C VAL A 164 1.16 10.52 -17.35
N LYS A 165 0.48 11.67 -17.37
CA LYS A 165 -0.38 12.03 -18.50
C LYS A 165 0.47 12.31 -19.74
N SER A 166 0.20 11.59 -20.81
CA SER A 166 0.82 11.81 -22.13
C SER A 166 0.54 13.20 -22.69
N SER A 167 -0.60 13.80 -22.34
CA SER A 167 -1.02 15.14 -22.77
C SER A 167 -0.10 16.28 -22.30
N ARG A 168 0.84 16.01 -21.39
CA ARG A 168 1.78 17.02 -20.88
C ARG A 168 3.05 17.15 -21.73
N HIS A 169 3.27 16.28 -22.72
CA HIS A 169 4.43 16.32 -23.63
C HIS A 169 5.81 16.41 -22.95
N PHE A 170 5.97 15.76 -21.79
CA PHE A 170 7.25 15.70 -21.09
C PHE A 170 8.31 14.94 -21.88
N ALA A 171 9.59 15.30 -21.68
CA ALA A 171 10.69 14.50 -22.20
C ALA A 171 10.67 13.08 -21.60
N PRO A 172 11.24 12.07 -22.27
CA PRO A 172 11.20 10.69 -21.78
C PRO A 172 11.79 10.51 -20.37
N HIS A 173 12.89 11.20 -20.05
CA HIS A 173 13.52 11.13 -18.73
C HIS A 173 12.67 11.82 -17.65
N GLU A 174 11.98 12.91 -17.96
CA GLU A 174 11.05 13.59 -17.04
C GLU A 174 9.82 12.73 -16.73
N THR A 175 9.30 12.02 -17.73
CA THR A 175 8.21 11.05 -17.57
C THR A 175 8.63 9.92 -16.64
N ARG A 176 9.86 9.39 -16.82
CA ARG A 176 10.43 8.38 -15.91
C ARG A 176 10.58 8.93 -14.49
N LEU A 177 11.13 10.13 -14.34
CA LEU A 177 11.31 10.77 -13.04
C LEU A 177 9.98 10.94 -12.30
N ARG A 178 8.95 11.49 -12.95
CA ARG A 178 7.62 11.66 -12.34
C ARG A 178 7.03 10.35 -11.86
N ARG A 179 7.10 9.30 -12.69
CA ARG A 179 6.68 7.97 -12.27
C ARG A 179 7.48 7.47 -11.06
N TRP A 180 8.80 7.60 -11.06
CA TRP A 180 9.64 7.20 -9.92
C TRP A 180 9.32 8.00 -8.65
N GLN A 181 9.14 9.32 -8.78
CA GLN A 181 8.71 10.18 -7.68
C GLN A 181 7.34 9.72 -7.14
N MET A 182 6.39 9.36 -8.01
CA MET A 182 5.10 8.85 -7.57
C MET A 182 5.22 7.49 -6.85
N VAL A 183 6.07 6.57 -7.32
CA VAL A 183 6.35 5.30 -6.60
C VAL A 183 6.85 5.60 -5.19
N ASP A 184 7.79 6.53 -5.06
CA ASP A 184 8.34 6.91 -3.76
C ASP A 184 7.32 7.65 -2.88
N ILE A 185 6.50 8.50 -3.47
CA ILE A 185 5.42 9.17 -2.75
C ILE A 185 4.41 8.15 -2.21
N LEU A 186 4.02 7.17 -3.03
CA LEU A 186 3.07 6.13 -2.63
C LEU A 186 3.57 5.34 -1.42
N ARG A 187 4.86 4.98 -1.35
CA ARG A 187 5.40 4.25 -0.19
C ARG A 187 5.76 5.15 0.99
N ARG A 188 6.25 6.36 0.74
CA ARG A 188 6.77 7.26 1.77
C ARG A 188 5.66 7.97 2.54
N HIS A 189 4.53 8.24 1.89
CA HIS A 189 3.39 8.93 2.50
C HIS A 189 2.25 8.01 2.89
N LEU A 190 2.31 6.73 2.52
CA LEU A 190 1.34 5.73 2.96
C LEU A 190 1.54 5.42 4.44
N ARG A 191 0.45 5.51 5.20
CA ARG A 191 0.40 5.03 6.57
C ARG A 191 -0.65 3.93 6.65
N PRO A 192 -0.26 2.65 6.76
CA PRO A 192 -1.22 1.59 7.01
C PRO A 192 -1.92 1.81 8.35
N ASP A 193 -3.17 1.37 8.46
CA ASP A 193 -3.84 1.29 9.75
C ASP A 193 -3.04 0.35 10.68
N SER A 194 -3.01 0.64 11.98
CA SER A 194 -2.19 -0.10 12.94
C SER A 194 -2.55 -1.58 12.93
N ILE A 195 -3.83 -1.92 12.75
CA ILE A 195 -4.30 -3.31 12.68
C ILE A 195 -3.57 -4.15 11.62
N LEU A 196 -3.07 -3.53 10.55
CA LEU A 196 -2.32 -4.20 9.48
C LEU A 196 -0.84 -4.40 9.82
N THR A 197 -0.35 -3.67 10.83
CA THR A 197 1.07 -3.63 11.23
C THR A 197 1.28 -3.96 12.71
N ASP A 198 0.27 -4.44 13.43
CA ASP A 198 0.40 -4.77 14.85
C ASP A 198 1.15 -6.09 15.08
N THR A 199 1.32 -6.91 14.04
CA THR A 199 2.10 -8.15 14.08
C THR A 199 3.39 -8.02 13.25
N ALA A 200 4.44 -8.76 13.64
CA ALA A 200 5.73 -8.72 12.96
C ALA A 200 5.64 -9.07 11.46
N ARG A 201 4.75 -10.00 11.09
CA ARG A 201 4.51 -10.38 9.68
C ARG A 201 3.79 -9.28 8.88
N GLY A 202 3.17 -8.32 9.56
CA GLY A 202 2.48 -7.17 9.00
C GLY A 202 3.39 -6.00 8.64
N TYR A 203 4.63 -5.96 9.17
CA TYR A 203 5.50 -4.81 9.02
C TYR A 203 5.85 -4.50 7.55
N PRO A 204 5.87 -3.20 7.17
CA PRO A 204 6.30 -2.77 5.85
C PRO A 204 7.72 -3.23 5.53
N ARG A 205 7.88 -3.89 4.38
CA ARG A 205 9.15 -4.46 3.91
C ARG A 205 9.29 -4.36 2.40
N PHE A 206 10.50 -4.53 1.89
CA PHE A 206 10.81 -4.67 0.48
C PHE A 206 11.87 -5.75 0.29
N TYR A 207 12.02 -6.25 -0.94
CA TYR A 207 12.92 -7.37 -1.23
C TYR A 207 14.10 -6.93 -2.09
N GLY A 208 15.30 -7.27 -1.62
CA GLY A 208 16.61 -6.88 -2.15
C GLY A 208 17.10 -7.65 -3.39
N GLY A 209 16.42 -8.70 -3.86
CA GLY A 209 16.86 -9.45 -5.05
C GLY A 209 15.88 -9.40 -6.22
N LYS A 210 16.41 -9.63 -7.43
CA LYS A 210 15.62 -9.78 -8.65
C LYS A 210 14.68 -10.97 -8.42
N TYR A 211 13.36 -10.74 -8.54
CA TYR A 211 12.32 -11.74 -8.28
C TYR A 211 12.13 -12.21 -6.82
N GLY A 212 12.56 -11.41 -5.84
CA GLY A 212 12.37 -11.77 -4.43
C GLY A 212 13.40 -12.76 -3.87
N GLY A 213 14.52 -12.98 -4.58
CA GLY A 213 15.72 -13.54 -3.96
C GLY A 213 16.28 -12.61 -2.88
N GLY A 214 16.97 -13.15 -1.89
CA GLY A 214 17.51 -12.36 -0.76
C GLY A 214 16.50 -12.09 0.35
N GLY A 215 17.00 -11.78 1.55
CA GLY A 215 16.18 -11.50 2.73
C GLY A 215 15.28 -10.26 2.54
N SER A 216 14.21 -10.18 3.32
CA SER A 216 13.36 -8.98 3.38
C SER A 216 14.04 -7.87 4.16
N THR A 217 14.04 -6.65 3.63
CA THR A 217 14.44 -5.44 4.36
C THR A 217 13.21 -4.69 4.84
N TYR A 218 13.13 -4.40 6.14
CA TYR A 218 12.01 -3.67 6.73
C TYR A 218 12.22 -2.16 6.65
N PHE A 219 11.13 -1.40 6.52
CA PHE A 219 11.20 0.07 6.55
C PHE A 219 11.71 0.55 7.91
N VAL A 220 11.27 -0.15 8.98
CA VAL A 220 11.83 -0.08 10.32
C VAL A 220 12.14 -1.50 10.75
N ASP A 221 13.41 -1.86 10.82
CA ASP A 221 13.87 -3.10 11.41
C ASP A 221 13.54 -3.11 12.90
N THR A 222 12.76 -4.09 13.34
CA THR A 222 12.31 -4.19 14.73
C THR A 222 13.21 -5.08 15.59
N THR A 223 14.27 -5.65 15.02
CA THR A 223 15.21 -6.47 15.78
C THR A 223 15.97 -5.60 16.79
N GLN A 224 16.19 -6.15 17.99
CA GLN A 224 17.04 -5.52 19.01
C GLN A 224 18.54 -5.67 18.70
N ALA A 225 18.89 -6.55 17.75
CA ALA A 225 20.27 -6.77 17.32
C ALA A 225 20.91 -5.45 16.88
N ASP A 226 22.17 -5.21 17.26
CA ASP A 226 22.93 -4.00 16.91
C ASP A 226 22.32 -2.66 17.38
N LEU A 227 21.36 -2.68 18.32
CA LEU A 227 20.87 -1.47 18.96
C LEU A 227 22.02 -0.80 19.72
N SER A 228 22.15 0.53 19.60
CA SER A 228 23.24 1.23 20.30
C SER A 228 23.20 1.00 21.81
N ALA A 229 24.37 0.77 22.43
CA ALA A 229 24.50 0.54 23.87
C ALA A 229 23.87 1.67 24.71
N ALA A 230 23.91 2.91 24.19
CA ALA A 230 23.25 4.05 24.81
C ALA A 230 21.73 3.86 24.91
N LEU A 231 21.06 3.40 23.84
CA LEU A 231 19.62 3.14 23.86
C LEU A 231 19.27 1.95 24.75
N VAL A 232 20.08 0.88 24.76
CA VAL A 232 19.89 -0.27 25.66
C VAL A 232 19.92 0.18 27.12
N LEU A 233 20.91 1.01 27.50
CA LEU A 233 21.01 1.58 28.84
C LEU A 233 19.80 2.47 29.19
N GLN A 234 19.33 3.29 28.25
CA GLN A 234 18.14 4.13 28.48
C GLN A 234 16.86 3.30 28.63
N ALA A 235 16.70 2.21 27.87
CA ALA A 235 15.55 1.30 28.00
C ALA A 235 15.49 0.75 29.43
N ALA A 236 16.61 0.21 29.94
CA ALA A 236 16.71 -0.28 31.31
C ALA A 236 16.46 0.83 32.36
N LYS A 237 17.09 2.01 32.17
CA LYS A 237 16.92 3.18 33.04
C LYS A 237 15.49 3.73 33.04
N LEU A 238 14.68 3.42 32.04
CA LEU A 238 13.28 3.85 31.94
C LEU A 238 12.28 2.70 32.18
N GLY A 239 12.76 1.46 32.32
CA GLY A 239 11.92 0.26 32.46
C GLY A 239 11.03 0.06 31.24
N LEU A 240 11.59 0.32 30.06
CA LEU A 240 10.95 0.08 28.79
C LEU A 240 11.58 -1.16 28.16
N GLU A 241 10.76 -1.94 27.45
CA GLU A 241 11.27 -2.96 26.53
C GLU A 241 12.13 -2.31 25.45
N GLN A 242 13.22 -2.98 25.03
CA GLN A 242 14.17 -2.41 24.08
C GLN A 242 13.51 -2.09 22.73
N GLU A 243 12.51 -2.88 22.31
CA GLU A 243 11.72 -2.65 21.10
C GLU A 243 11.07 -1.28 21.07
N ALA A 244 10.71 -0.73 22.23
CA ALA A 244 10.11 0.60 22.32
C ALA A 244 11.08 1.71 21.87
N LEU A 245 12.39 1.48 21.93
CA LEU A 245 13.42 2.45 21.55
C LEU A 245 14.07 2.16 20.20
N VAL A 246 13.83 0.99 19.60
CA VAL A 246 14.38 0.63 18.27
C VAL A 246 14.15 1.70 17.20
N PRO A 247 12.95 2.32 17.08
CA PRO A 247 12.73 3.41 16.12
C PRO A 247 13.52 4.68 16.39
N LEU A 248 14.23 4.83 17.53
CA LEU A 248 15.10 5.99 17.79
C LEU A 248 16.51 5.81 17.19
N ASP A 249 16.84 4.64 16.65
CA ASP A 249 18.12 4.38 15.99
C ASP A 249 17.99 4.50 14.47
N ILE A 250 18.67 5.50 13.87
CA ILE A 250 18.62 5.75 12.42
C ILE A 250 19.15 4.59 11.57
N LYS A 251 19.92 3.65 12.15
CA LYS A 251 20.37 2.43 11.46
C LYS A 251 19.22 1.45 11.22
N LYS A 252 18.15 1.54 12.01
CA LYS A 252 16.98 0.67 11.91
C LYS A 252 15.99 1.11 10.83
N HIS A 253 16.22 2.26 10.21
CA HIS A 253 15.39 2.76 9.13
C HIS A 253 16.04 2.48 7.77
N ALA A 254 15.26 1.99 6.82
CA ALA A 254 15.71 1.71 5.46
C ALA A 254 14.84 2.39 4.41
N GLN A 255 15.48 2.88 3.34
CA GLN A 255 14.80 3.42 2.17
C GLN A 255 14.53 2.32 1.15
N PRO A 256 13.26 2.06 0.79
CA PRO A 256 12.95 1.14 -0.30
C PRO A 256 13.52 1.66 -1.62
N GLU A 257 14.03 0.76 -2.45
CA GLU A 257 14.57 1.08 -3.79
C GLU A 257 13.41 1.22 -4.79
N ILE A 258 13.48 2.13 -5.75
CA ILE A 258 12.40 2.43 -6.72
C ILE A 258 12.02 1.23 -7.57
N ASP A 259 12.99 0.40 -7.89
CA ASP A 259 12.90 -0.84 -8.66
C ASP A 259 12.45 -2.04 -7.82
N SER A 260 12.33 -1.89 -6.50
CA SER A 260 11.78 -2.90 -5.61
C SER A 260 10.27 -2.76 -5.41
N THR A 261 9.59 -3.88 -5.17
CA THR A 261 8.20 -3.88 -4.68
C THR A 261 8.21 -3.82 -3.16
N ALA A 262 7.47 -2.88 -2.59
CA ALA A 262 7.21 -2.79 -1.16
C ALA A 262 5.92 -3.54 -0.80
N TYR A 263 5.91 -4.20 0.35
CA TYR A 263 4.84 -5.06 0.85
C TYR A 263 4.46 -4.65 2.28
N ILE A 264 3.18 -4.72 2.59
CA ILE A 264 2.65 -4.66 3.96
C ILE A 264 1.73 -5.86 4.11
N GLY A 265 1.88 -6.63 5.19
CA GLY A 265 1.17 -7.90 5.35
C GLY A 265 1.84 -9.12 4.66
N PRO A 266 1.52 -10.35 5.09
CA PRO A 266 1.95 -11.58 4.42
C PRO A 266 1.14 -11.84 3.15
N ARG A 267 1.70 -12.62 2.21
CA ARG A 267 1.02 -13.02 0.96
C ARG A 267 -0.24 -13.83 1.21
N ASP A 268 -0.18 -14.78 2.14
CA ASP A 268 -1.23 -15.75 2.42
C ASP A 268 -2.05 -15.33 3.65
N PHE A 269 -2.40 -14.05 3.73
CA PHE A 269 -3.15 -13.47 4.85
C PHE A 269 -4.34 -12.66 4.34
N TYR A 270 -5.26 -12.30 5.24
CA TYR A 270 -6.51 -11.64 4.84
C TYR A 270 -6.29 -10.31 4.10
N VAL A 271 -5.22 -9.57 4.43
CA VAL A 271 -4.89 -8.30 3.79
C VAL A 271 -3.40 -8.26 3.46
N MET A 272 -3.07 -7.94 2.21
CA MET A 272 -1.72 -7.61 1.77
C MET A 272 -1.77 -6.34 0.91
N LEU A 273 -0.85 -5.41 1.14
CA LEU A 273 -0.66 -4.25 0.28
C LEU A 273 0.65 -4.36 -0.48
N ARG A 274 0.65 -3.84 -1.70
CA ARG A 274 1.86 -3.73 -2.53
C ARG A 274 1.98 -2.34 -3.13
N THR A 275 3.17 -1.77 -3.08
CA THR A 275 3.51 -0.58 -3.89
C THR A 275 4.63 -0.97 -4.84
N MET A 276 4.46 -0.67 -6.13
CA MET A 276 5.41 -1.10 -7.15
C MET A 276 5.58 -0.09 -8.26
N ASN A 277 6.75 -0.18 -8.88
CA ASN A 277 7.03 0.46 -10.15
C ASN A 277 6.66 -0.47 -11.31
N LYS A 278 5.45 -0.34 -11.84
CA LYS A 278 4.89 -1.30 -12.81
C LYS A 278 5.40 -0.98 -14.21
N ILE A 279 6.46 -1.67 -14.61
CA ILE A 279 7.12 -1.57 -15.93
C ILE A 279 7.05 -2.83 -16.78
N THR A 280 6.63 -3.93 -16.19
CA THR A 280 6.43 -5.20 -16.87
C THR A 280 5.03 -5.71 -16.61
N ASP A 281 4.50 -6.45 -17.57
CA ASP A 281 3.23 -7.14 -17.44
C ASP A 281 3.42 -8.64 -17.22
N ARG A 282 2.39 -9.44 -17.52
CA ARG A 282 2.40 -10.90 -17.45
C ARG A 282 3.70 -11.48 -17.97
N ARG A 283 4.16 -12.56 -17.33
CA ARG A 283 5.24 -13.38 -17.87
C ARG A 283 4.72 -14.05 -19.13
N ASN A 284 5.51 -14.01 -20.20
CA ASN A 284 5.25 -14.84 -21.35
C ASN A 284 5.33 -16.31 -20.88
N PRO A 285 4.23 -17.09 -20.98
CA PRO A 285 4.22 -18.47 -20.49
C PRO A 285 5.15 -19.40 -21.26
N ALA A 286 5.57 -19.04 -22.48
CA ALA A 286 6.49 -19.85 -23.29
C ALA A 286 7.98 -19.60 -22.94
N THR A 287 8.33 -18.38 -22.54
CA THR A 287 9.74 -18.00 -22.29
C THR A 287 10.03 -17.70 -20.82
N GLU A 288 8.99 -17.68 -19.98
CA GLU A 288 9.01 -17.22 -18.58
C GLU A 288 9.55 -15.79 -18.37
N THR A 289 9.81 -15.06 -19.46
CA THR A 289 10.31 -13.68 -19.41
C THR A 289 9.17 -12.70 -19.21
N ALA A 290 9.43 -11.65 -18.43
CA ALA A 290 8.46 -10.58 -18.24
C ALA A 290 8.34 -9.73 -19.52
N VAL A 291 7.11 -9.47 -19.98
CA VAL A 291 6.89 -8.58 -21.12
C VAL A 291 7.01 -7.14 -20.64
N GLU A 292 7.86 -6.33 -21.27
CA GLU A 292 7.94 -4.90 -20.94
C GLU A 292 6.68 -4.17 -21.37
N LEU A 293 6.19 -3.30 -20.50
CA LEU A 293 5.10 -2.38 -20.81
C LEU A 293 5.60 -1.28 -21.73
N SER A 294 4.75 -0.89 -22.68
CA SER A 294 4.98 0.29 -23.49
C SER A 294 5.12 1.53 -22.60
N PRO A 295 5.85 2.58 -23.02
CA PRO A 295 6.07 3.76 -22.19
C PRO A 295 4.80 4.37 -21.58
N ASN A 296 3.67 4.32 -22.30
CA ASN A 296 2.39 4.87 -21.86
C ASN A 296 1.64 3.99 -20.85
N GLU A 297 2.00 2.71 -20.73
CA GLU A 297 1.40 1.77 -19.79
C GLU A 297 2.21 1.64 -18.49
N ARG A 298 3.43 2.18 -18.48
CA ARG A 298 4.29 2.23 -17.29
C ARG A 298 3.69 3.17 -16.26
N ARG A 299 3.62 2.71 -15.01
CA ARG A 299 2.86 3.39 -13.95
C ARG A 299 3.43 3.13 -12.57
N ALA A 300 3.10 4.01 -11.63
CA ALA A 300 3.23 3.72 -10.22
C ALA A 300 1.95 3.05 -9.75
N ARG A 301 2.04 1.92 -9.07
CA ARG A 301 0.89 1.11 -8.69
C ARG A 301 0.85 0.85 -7.19
N LEU A 302 -0.35 0.96 -6.64
CA LEU A 302 -0.71 0.53 -5.29
C LEU A 302 -1.78 -0.56 -5.40
N GLU A 303 -1.59 -1.68 -4.72
CA GLU A 303 -2.54 -2.81 -4.72
C GLU A 303 -2.90 -3.17 -3.29
N VAL A 304 -4.13 -3.66 -3.12
CA VAL A 304 -4.55 -4.39 -1.94
C VAL A 304 -5.21 -5.69 -2.34
N THR A 305 -4.70 -6.77 -1.79
CA THR A 305 -5.30 -8.09 -1.82
C THR A 305 -6.15 -8.27 -0.57
N LEU A 306 -7.41 -8.61 -0.72
CA LEU A 306 -8.35 -8.96 0.34
C LEU A 306 -8.77 -10.42 0.14
N GLN A 307 -8.53 -11.30 1.10
CA GLN A 307 -8.78 -12.74 0.97
C GLN A 307 -9.51 -13.30 2.20
N GLY A 308 -10.10 -14.49 2.04
CA GLY A 308 -10.60 -15.32 3.14
C GLY A 308 -10.11 -16.77 3.00
N ALA A 309 -10.18 -17.52 4.09
CA ALA A 309 -10.02 -18.97 4.07
C ALA A 309 -11.28 -19.65 3.50
N SER A 310 -11.22 -20.96 3.25
CA SER A 310 -12.36 -21.76 2.75
C SER A 310 -13.60 -21.65 3.63
N ASN A 311 -13.41 -21.55 4.95
CA ASN A 311 -14.49 -21.64 5.94
C ASN A 311 -14.66 -20.35 6.78
N GLU A 312 -14.13 -19.21 6.32
CA GLU A 312 -14.11 -17.98 7.11
C GLU A 312 -14.53 -16.77 6.28
N ILE A 313 -15.23 -15.84 6.92
CA ILE A 313 -15.52 -14.51 6.39
C ILE A 313 -14.17 -13.78 6.26
N GLY A 314 -13.74 -13.52 5.02
CA GLY A 314 -12.46 -12.85 4.76
C GLY A 314 -12.53 -11.34 4.87
N ALA A 315 -11.38 -10.67 4.77
CA ALA A 315 -11.32 -9.20 4.81
C ALA A 315 -12.09 -8.52 3.67
N HIS A 316 -12.38 -9.22 2.57
CA HIS A 316 -13.24 -8.70 1.50
C HIS A 316 -14.68 -8.49 1.99
N ALA A 317 -15.23 -9.43 2.76
CA ALA A 317 -16.59 -9.34 3.28
C ALA A 317 -16.73 -8.23 4.33
N GLU A 318 -15.71 -8.02 5.18
CA GLU A 318 -15.63 -6.87 6.11
C GLU A 318 -15.58 -5.51 5.37
N MET A 319 -15.14 -5.50 4.11
CA MET A 319 -15.21 -4.32 3.23
C MET A 319 -16.53 -4.21 2.47
N GLY A 320 -17.50 -5.10 2.73
CA GLY A 320 -18.79 -5.15 2.05
C GLY A 320 -18.76 -5.85 0.69
N LEU A 321 -17.76 -6.70 0.43
CA LEU A 321 -17.57 -7.43 -0.82
C LEU A 321 -17.67 -8.94 -0.58
N ALA A 322 -18.80 -9.43 -0.05
CA ALA A 322 -18.97 -10.84 0.33
C ALA A 322 -19.42 -11.72 -0.85
N THR A 323 -20.19 -11.18 -1.76
CA THR A 323 -20.84 -11.88 -2.88
C THR A 323 -20.63 -11.15 -4.20
N LEU A 324 -20.91 -11.83 -5.32
CA LEU A 324 -20.85 -11.21 -6.64
C LEU A 324 -21.79 -9.99 -6.76
N GLY A 325 -23.00 -10.08 -6.22
CA GLY A 325 -23.97 -8.97 -6.23
C GLY A 325 -23.48 -7.74 -5.48
N ASP A 326 -22.63 -7.93 -4.46
CA ASP A 326 -22.05 -6.80 -3.74
C ASP A 326 -21.21 -5.92 -4.67
N LEU A 327 -20.59 -6.42 -5.74
CA LEU A 327 -19.84 -5.56 -6.67
C LEU A 327 -20.72 -4.47 -7.30
N GLY A 328 -22.00 -4.75 -7.56
CA GLY A 328 -22.95 -3.79 -8.12
C GLY A 328 -23.41 -2.73 -7.13
N GLN A 329 -23.40 -3.05 -5.83
CA GLN A 329 -23.88 -2.20 -4.75
C GLN A 329 -22.76 -1.57 -3.91
N SER A 330 -21.55 -2.08 -4.07
CA SER A 330 -20.42 -1.82 -3.21
C SER A 330 -19.94 -0.39 -3.25
N ARG A 331 -19.34 -0.01 -2.13
CA ARG A 331 -18.53 1.20 -2.02
C ARG A 331 -17.11 0.72 -1.78
N PHE A 332 -16.21 0.88 -2.74
CA PHE A 332 -14.77 0.62 -2.56
C PHE A 332 -14.11 1.66 -1.62
N LYS A 333 -14.86 2.65 -1.13
CA LYS A 333 -14.40 3.70 -0.22
C LYS A 333 -13.78 3.22 1.12
N PRO A 334 -14.28 2.18 1.81
CA PRO A 334 -13.66 1.66 3.03
C PRO A 334 -12.22 1.19 2.81
N ILE A 335 -11.93 0.63 1.62
CA ILE A 335 -10.58 0.24 1.22
C ILE A 335 -9.62 1.43 1.30
N ARG A 336 -10.03 2.64 0.87
CA ARG A 336 -9.14 3.81 1.01
C ARG A 336 -8.77 4.06 2.46
N ARG A 337 -9.75 4.06 3.36
CA ARG A 337 -9.52 4.39 4.78
C ARG A 337 -8.62 3.38 5.46
N LEU A 338 -8.78 2.09 5.16
CA LEU A 338 -7.98 1.04 5.76
C LEU A 338 -6.59 0.91 5.12
N CYS A 339 -6.54 0.98 3.79
CA CYS A 339 -5.40 0.52 3.02
C CYS A 339 -4.65 1.65 2.31
N PHE A 340 -5.31 2.74 1.92
CA PHE A 340 -4.75 3.80 1.07
C PHE A 340 -4.88 5.18 1.71
N GLU A 341 -4.47 5.32 2.97
CA GLU A 341 -4.48 6.60 3.69
C GLU A 341 -3.09 7.26 3.69
N PHE A 342 -3.05 8.48 3.13
CA PHE A 342 -1.81 9.24 2.93
C PHE A 342 -1.70 10.42 3.89
N PHE A 343 -0.48 10.63 4.38
CA PHE A 343 -0.16 11.66 5.36
C PHE A 343 1.08 12.46 4.96
N LEU A 344 1.13 13.72 5.36
CA LEU A 344 2.29 14.59 5.31
C LEU A 344 3.06 14.49 6.65
N PRO A 345 4.41 14.45 6.60
CA PRO A 345 5.23 14.51 7.80
C PRO A 345 5.17 15.89 8.44
N THR A 346 5.32 15.92 9.76
CA THR A 346 5.65 17.17 10.46
C THR A 346 6.95 16.98 11.22
N PHE A 347 7.70 18.07 11.36
CA PHE A 347 8.98 18.11 12.05
C PHE A 347 8.94 19.12 13.19
N GLY A 348 9.52 18.78 14.34
CA GLY A 348 9.66 19.64 15.50
C GLY A 348 10.79 20.65 15.30
N GLY A 349 10.65 21.81 15.95
CA GLY A 349 11.71 22.82 16.00
C GLY A 349 12.60 22.74 17.25
N ALA A 350 12.20 21.96 18.26
CA ALA A 350 12.95 21.78 19.50
C ALA A 350 14.00 20.67 19.37
N SER A 351 15.08 20.76 20.16
CA SER A 351 16.07 19.70 20.24
C SER A 351 15.46 18.43 20.81
N LEU A 352 15.48 17.33 20.05
CA LEU A 352 15.04 16.02 20.54
C LEU A 352 15.82 15.56 21.76
N GLU A 353 17.08 15.97 21.88
CA GLU A 353 17.92 15.66 23.05
C GLU A 353 17.39 16.34 24.31
N GLU A 354 16.92 17.58 24.23
CA GLU A 354 16.23 18.25 25.33
C GLU A 354 14.89 17.58 25.64
N GLU A 355 14.15 17.17 24.60
CA GLU A 355 12.85 16.51 24.75
C GLU A 355 12.96 15.14 25.45
N LEU A 356 14.04 14.41 25.17
CA LEU A 356 14.32 13.04 25.66
C LEU A 356 15.24 13.00 26.88
N GLY A 357 16.02 14.05 27.15
CA GLY A 357 17.03 14.05 28.22
C GLY A 357 18.24 13.15 27.95
N PHE A 358 18.43 12.71 26.71
CA PHE A 358 19.61 11.99 26.24
C PHE A 358 19.79 12.16 24.74
N ARG A 359 21.03 12.06 24.28
CA ARG A 359 21.39 12.23 22.87
C ARG A 359 20.94 11.04 22.03
N ILE A 360 20.29 11.32 20.91
CA ILE A 360 20.04 10.37 19.82
C ILE A 360 20.63 10.90 18.52
N ARG A 361 21.01 9.99 17.62
CA ARG A 361 21.57 10.37 16.30
C ARG A 361 20.49 10.59 15.24
N ALA A 362 19.31 10.01 15.44
CA ALA A 362 18.21 10.14 14.50
C ALA A 362 17.55 11.50 14.61
N THR A 363 17.34 12.17 13.47
CA THR A 363 16.45 13.32 13.37
C THR A 363 15.13 12.88 12.73
N GLU A 364 14.04 13.60 13.00
CA GLU A 364 12.74 13.32 12.35
C GLU A 364 12.82 13.42 10.82
N ARG A 365 13.66 14.31 10.28
CA ARG A 365 13.90 14.46 8.84
C ARG A 365 14.63 13.26 8.25
N ASP A 366 15.67 12.77 8.91
CA ASP A 366 16.42 11.57 8.44
C ASP A 366 15.54 10.32 8.50
N VAL A 367 14.75 10.18 9.57
CA VAL A 367 13.79 9.08 9.73
C VAL A 367 12.76 9.11 8.59
N PHE A 368 12.20 10.27 8.28
CA PHE A 368 11.28 10.43 7.15
C PHE A 368 11.95 10.15 5.81
N ALA A 369 13.18 10.61 5.61
CA ALA A 369 13.96 10.40 4.39
C ALA A 369 14.32 8.93 4.15
N LYS A 370 14.50 8.13 5.22
CA LYS A 370 14.69 6.69 5.07
C LYS A 370 13.37 5.93 4.98
N SER A 371 12.50 6.07 5.96
CA SER A 371 11.38 5.13 6.19
C SER A 371 9.99 5.74 6.02
N GLY A 372 9.91 6.99 5.58
CA GLY A 372 8.66 7.70 5.35
C GLY A 372 7.82 7.93 6.61
N VAL A 373 6.54 8.20 6.41
CA VAL A 373 5.59 8.51 7.49
C VAL A 373 5.37 7.32 8.43
N TYR A 374 5.51 6.09 7.93
CA TYR A 374 5.41 4.90 8.77
C TYR A 374 6.50 4.92 9.84
N GLY A 375 7.77 5.01 9.45
CA GLY A 375 8.85 5.03 10.44
C GLY A 375 8.89 6.32 11.26
N LEU A 376 8.46 7.46 10.71
CA LEU A 376 8.29 8.69 11.47
C LEU A 376 7.20 8.56 12.55
N ASP A 377 6.08 7.89 12.27
CA ASP A 377 5.06 7.61 13.30
C ASP A 377 5.61 6.70 14.40
N ARG A 378 6.36 5.64 14.03
CA ARG A 378 7.02 4.76 15.01
C ARG A 378 8.02 5.54 15.88
N PHE A 379 8.83 6.40 15.26
CA PHE A 379 9.75 7.30 15.96
C PHE A 379 9.02 8.20 16.96
N HIS A 380 7.94 8.89 16.54
CA HIS A 380 7.16 9.75 17.44
C HIS A 380 6.54 8.96 18.61
N ARG A 381 6.06 7.73 18.35
CA ARG A 381 5.51 6.86 19.40
C ARG A 381 6.59 6.41 20.39
N SER A 382 7.80 6.13 19.94
CA SER A 382 8.96 5.86 20.81
C SER A 382 9.31 7.07 21.68
N VAL A 383 9.32 8.28 21.10
CA VAL A 383 9.51 9.53 21.87
C VAL A 383 8.42 9.67 22.94
N ALA A 384 7.16 9.45 22.59
CA ALA A 384 6.05 9.53 23.55
C ALA A 384 6.15 8.46 24.66
N ALA A 385 6.60 7.25 24.34
CA ALA A 385 6.83 6.19 25.33
C ALA A 385 7.93 6.58 26.33
N VAL A 386 9.04 7.14 25.86
CA VAL A 386 10.12 7.69 26.72
C VAL A 386 9.58 8.77 27.64
N GLN A 387 8.85 9.75 27.10
CA GLN A 387 8.31 10.85 27.90
C GLN A 387 7.31 10.37 28.96
N LEU A 388 6.50 9.37 28.62
CA LEU A 388 5.55 8.78 29.56
C LEU A 388 6.28 8.06 30.69
N ALA A 389 7.31 7.26 30.37
CA ALA A 389 8.14 6.59 31.37
C ALA A 389 8.86 7.59 32.29
N GLN A 390 9.38 8.69 31.74
CA GLN A 390 10.00 9.77 32.53
C GLN A 390 8.99 10.45 33.47
N TYR A 391 7.77 10.71 32.99
CA TYR A 391 6.71 11.26 33.82
C TYR A 391 6.32 10.29 34.96
N GLN A 392 6.15 9.01 34.65
CA GLN A 392 5.83 7.96 35.65
C GLN A 392 6.94 7.83 36.70
N ARG A 393 8.21 8.00 36.30
CA ARG A 393 9.37 8.00 37.20
C ARG A 393 9.66 9.36 37.86
N LYS A 394 8.79 10.37 37.66
CA LYS A 394 8.93 11.72 38.21
C LYS A 394 10.21 12.46 37.78
N THR A 395 10.86 12.05 36.71
CA THR A 395 11.99 12.78 36.10
C THR A 395 11.52 13.88 35.14
N ARG A 396 10.24 13.87 34.77
CA ARG A 396 9.55 14.93 34.02
C ARG A 396 8.37 15.47 34.82
N LYS A 397 8.23 16.81 34.87
CA LYS A 397 7.17 17.48 35.66
C LYS A 397 5.76 17.37 35.05
N SER A 398 5.65 17.45 33.72
CA SER A 398 4.37 17.48 33.02
C SER A 398 4.08 16.19 32.27
N LYS A 399 2.82 15.76 32.33
CA LYS A 399 2.33 14.61 31.55
C LYS A 399 2.45 14.90 30.05
N PRO A 400 3.02 14.00 29.24
CA PRO A 400 3.10 14.20 27.80
C PRO A 400 1.71 14.20 27.16
N SER A 401 1.59 14.89 26.02
CA SER A 401 0.35 14.92 25.24
C SER A 401 0.07 13.56 24.60
N ASN A 402 -1.20 13.15 24.59
CA ASN A 402 -1.60 11.93 23.90
C ASN A 402 -1.52 12.11 22.37
N LEU A 403 -0.83 11.21 21.68
CA LEU A 403 -0.65 11.23 20.22
C LEU A 403 -1.93 10.88 19.44
N GLY A 404 -2.86 10.13 20.05
CA GLY A 404 -4.07 9.66 19.36
C GLY A 404 -3.78 8.79 18.13
N LYS A 405 -4.80 8.57 17.28
CA LYS A 405 -4.67 7.67 16.11
C LYS A 405 -3.67 8.19 15.08
N LYS A 406 -3.62 9.50 14.80
CA LYS A 406 -2.79 10.09 13.72
C LYS A 406 -1.38 10.50 14.16
N GLY A 407 -1.11 10.48 15.46
CA GLY A 407 0.17 10.97 15.98
C GLY A 407 0.41 12.42 15.58
N ARG A 408 1.66 12.74 15.25
CA ARG A 408 2.06 14.08 14.77
C ARG A 408 1.90 14.24 13.24
N LEU A 409 1.19 13.36 12.56
CA LEU A 409 1.03 13.42 11.10
C LEU A 409 -0.20 14.23 10.67
N VAL A 410 -0.13 14.84 9.49
CA VAL A 410 -1.24 15.61 8.90
C VAL A 410 -1.80 14.84 7.72
N SER A 411 -3.12 14.70 7.62
CA SER A 411 -3.73 13.99 6.48
C SER A 411 -3.48 14.75 5.17
N TRP A 412 -3.02 14.06 4.13
CA TRP A 412 -2.79 14.66 2.82
C TRP A 412 -4.09 14.64 2.00
N SER A 413 -4.93 15.65 2.19
CA SER A 413 -6.27 15.69 1.60
C SER A 413 -6.27 15.54 0.07
N GLU A 414 -5.37 16.23 -0.65
CA GLU A 414 -5.36 16.20 -2.13
C GLU A 414 -5.08 14.79 -2.69
N MET A 415 -4.10 14.09 -2.12
CA MET A 415 -3.76 12.72 -2.53
C MET A 415 -4.90 11.76 -2.20
N ASN A 416 -5.44 11.85 -0.98
CA ASN A 416 -6.56 11.01 -0.54
C ASN A 416 -7.82 11.23 -1.39
N GLU A 417 -8.14 12.49 -1.75
CA GLU A 417 -9.27 12.84 -2.62
C GLU A 417 -9.08 12.33 -4.05
N LYS A 418 -7.84 12.35 -4.56
CA LYS A 418 -7.52 11.81 -5.88
C LYS A 418 -7.79 10.31 -5.97
N ILE A 419 -7.42 9.55 -4.94
CA ILE A 419 -7.71 8.12 -4.82
C ILE A 419 -9.21 7.89 -4.60
N ASP A 420 -9.87 8.66 -3.73
CA ASP A 420 -11.33 8.57 -3.53
C ASP A 420 -12.08 8.76 -4.86
N ARG A 421 -11.65 9.67 -5.73
CA ARG A 421 -12.26 9.85 -7.06
C ARG A 421 -12.04 8.64 -7.98
N ALA A 422 -10.87 8.02 -7.94
CA ALA A 422 -10.58 6.81 -8.72
C ALA A 422 -11.44 5.63 -8.25
N LEU A 423 -11.53 5.38 -6.94
CA LEU A 423 -12.37 4.33 -6.37
C LEU A 423 -13.86 4.58 -6.62
N LYS A 424 -14.34 5.83 -6.53
CA LYS A 424 -15.73 6.18 -6.91
C LYS A 424 -16.03 5.92 -8.38
N LYS A 425 -15.03 6.02 -9.26
CA LYS A 425 -15.21 5.64 -10.67
C LYS A 425 -15.37 4.13 -10.79
N LEU A 426 -14.55 3.36 -10.06
CA LEU A 426 -14.69 1.90 -9.98
C LEU A 426 -16.08 1.50 -9.47
N ASP A 427 -16.58 2.13 -8.39
CA ASP A 427 -17.96 1.93 -7.87
C ASP A 427 -18.99 2.07 -9.01
N ARG A 428 -18.93 3.17 -9.76
CA ARG A 428 -19.89 3.45 -10.85
C ARG A 428 -19.76 2.50 -12.02
N ASP A 429 -18.54 2.07 -12.34
CA ASP A 429 -18.29 1.16 -13.46
C ASP A 429 -18.89 -0.23 -13.14
N TRP A 430 -18.81 -0.69 -11.87
CA TRP A 430 -19.43 -1.93 -11.42
C TRP A 430 -20.93 -1.83 -11.12
N ALA A 431 -21.45 -0.68 -10.70
CA ALA A 431 -22.89 -0.47 -10.55
C ALA A 431 -23.66 -0.51 -11.89
N LYS A 432 -22.96 -0.30 -13.02
CA LYS A 432 -23.54 -0.35 -14.37
C LYS A 432 -23.37 -1.70 -15.06
N SER A 433 -22.89 -2.71 -14.33
CA SER A 433 -22.63 -4.06 -14.83
C SER A 433 -23.89 -4.88 -15.10
N GLY A 434 -25.02 -4.50 -14.47
CA GLY A 434 -26.23 -5.33 -14.41
C GLY A 434 -26.25 -6.32 -13.24
N LEU A 435 -25.35 -6.14 -12.25
CA LEU A 435 -25.35 -6.83 -10.95
C LEU A 435 -26.27 -6.17 -9.92
#